data_AF-A0A970EU83-F1
#
_entry.id   AF-A0A970EU83-F1
#
_cell.length_a   1.000
_cell.length_b   1.000
_cell.length_c   1.000
_cell.angle_alpha   90.00
_cell.angle_beta   90.00
_cell.angle_gamma   90.00
#
_symmetry.space_group_name_H-M   'P 1'
#
loop_
_entity.id
_entity.type
_entity.pdbx_description
1 polymer ?
#
loop_
_entity_poly.entity_id
_entity_poly.type
_entity_poly.pdbx_seq_one_letter_code
_entity_poly.pdbx_strand_id
1 'polypeptide(L)'
;MKAWGKTDTGLVRHENQDAYYIDLLYDDNIALCVVCDGMGGAKAGGLASSLAAETFVSSVKERLKISMSSKYIEEIAVESVANANMLLYEKSVSDSECAGMGTT
;
A
#
# COMPACT_ATOMS: atom_id res chain seq x y z
N MET A 1 5.40 -2.23 -20.83
CA MET A 1 4.68 -3.36 -20.18
C MET A 1 3.18 -3.13 -20.24
N LYS A 2 2.33 -4.07 -19.79
CA LYS A 2 0.90 -3.79 -19.55
C LYS A 2 0.49 -4.40 -18.20
N ALA A 3 -0.27 -3.65 -17.41
CA ALA A 3 -0.74 -4.06 -16.09
C ALA A 3 -2.19 -3.63 -15.88
N TRP A 4 -2.95 -4.43 -15.12
CA TRP A 4 -4.36 -4.20 -14.80
C TRP A 4 -4.63 -4.64 -13.38
N GLY A 5 -5.54 -3.94 -12.72
CA GLY A 5 -6.01 -4.28 -11.38
C GLY A 5 -7.52 -4.43 -11.38
N LYS A 6 -8.01 -5.32 -10.52
CA LYS A 6 -9.42 -5.52 -10.27
C LYS A 6 -9.56 -5.90 -8.80
N THR A 7 -10.56 -5.31 -8.16
CA THR A 7 -10.99 -5.69 -6.81
C THR A 7 -12.51 -5.83 -6.78
N ASP A 8 -13.03 -6.64 -5.88
CA ASP A 8 -14.45 -6.94 -5.73
C ASP A 8 -14.75 -7.22 -4.25
N THR A 9 -15.85 -6.69 -3.73
CA THR A 9 -16.27 -6.91 -2.33
C THR A 9 -16.58 -8.38 -2.02
N GLY A 10 -16.94 -9.16 -3.03
CA GLY A 10 -17.48 -10.48 -2.88
C GLY A 10 -18.93 -10.47 -2.38
N LEU A 11 -19.44 -11.64 -2.01
CA LEU A 11 -20.86 -11.85 -1.73
C LEU A 11 -21.25 -11.64 -0.25
N VAL A 12 -20.29 -11.67 0.67
CA VAL A 12 -20.53 -11.78 2.12
C VAL A 12 -20.11 -10.52 2.88
N ARG A 13 -19.11 -9.79 2.40
CA ARG A 13 -18.61 -8.59 3.08
C ARG A 13 -19.51 -7.39 2.79
N HIS A 14 -19.69 -6.53 3.78
CA HIS A 14 -20.45 -5.29 3.63
C HIS A 14 -19.67 -4.20 2.90
N GLU A 15 -18.34 -4.24 3.00
CA GLU A 15 -17.43 -3.28 2.39
C GLU A 15 -16.19 -4.01 1.87
N ASN A 16 -15.59 -3.43 0.83
CA ASN A 16 -14.30 -3.87 0.31
C ASN A 16 -13.20 -3.11 1.05
N GLN A 17 -12.37 -3.83 1.78
CA GLN A 17 -11.23 -3.26 2.50
C GLN A 17 -9.91 -3.53 1.76
N ASP A 18 -9.96 -4.07 0.54
CA ASP A 18 -8.79 -4.24 -0.32
C ASP A 18 -8.48 -2.93 -1.05
N ALA A 19 -7.20 -2.57 -1.09
CA ALA A 19 -6.68 -1.51 -1.91
C ALA A 19 -5.58 -2.05 -2.81
N TYR A 20 -5.47 -1.53 -4.03
CA TYR A 20 -4.33 -1.79 -4.90
C TYR A 20 -3.90 -0.52 -5.61
N TYR A 21 -2.63 -0.48 -6.01
CA TYR A 21 -2.09 0.57 -6.86
C TYR A 21 -1.24 -0.04 -7.96
N ILE A 22 -1.36 0.49 -9.18
CA ILE A 22 -0.58 0.08 -10.34
C ILE A 22 -0.12 1.33 -11.07
N ASP A 23 1.17 1.40 -11.34
CA ASP A 23 1.76 2.48 -12.12
C ASP A 23 2.88 1.97 -13.02
N LEU A 24 2.94 2.53 -14.23
CA LEU A 24 3.95 2.21 -15.23
C LEU A 24 4.91 3.41 -15.30
N LEU A 25 6.10 3.23 -14.74
CA LEU A 25 7.11 4.28 -14.62
C LEU A 25 8.13 4.17 -15.75
N TYR A 26 8.75 5.32 -16.08
CA TYR A 26 9.85 5.41 -17.04
C TYR A 26 9.52 4.81 -18.41
N ASP A 27 8.48 5.31 -19.08
CA ASP A 27 8.02 4.81 -20.39
C ASP A 27 7.72 3.30 -20.37
N ASP A 28 6.97 2.87 -19.35
CA ASP A 28 6.57 1.49 -19.10
C ASP A 28 7.73 0.47 -18.93
N ASN A 29 8.92 0.94 -18.55
CA ASN A 29 10.08 0.10 -18.25
C ASN A 29 10.05 -0.48 -16.82
N ILE A 30 9.30 0.12 -15.90
CA ILE A 30 9.10 -0.40 -14.55
C ILE A 30 7.60 -0.44 -14.24
N ALA A 31 7.11 -1.58 -13.74
CA ALA A 31 5.77 -1.70 -13.18
C ALA A 31 5.86 -1.69 -11.66
N LEU A 32 5.24 -0.68 -11.03
CA LEU A 32 5.06 -0.61 -9.58
C LEU A 32 3.64 -1.08 -9.26
N CYS A 33 3.53 -2.21 -8.56
CA CYS A 33 2.25 -2.79 -8.18
C CYS A 33 2.23 -3.05 -6.67
N VAL A 34 1.13 -2.68 -6.01
CA VAL A 34 0.90 -2.90 -4.58
C VAL A 34 -0.52 -3.42 -4.39
N VAL A 35 -0.69 -4.33 -3.42
CA VAL A 35 -2.00 -4.78 -2.92
C VAL A 35 -1.92 -4.78 -1.41
N CYS A 36 -2.98 -4.28 -0.77
CA CYS A 36 -3.15 -4.20 0.68
C CYS A 36 -4.55 -4.71 1.04
N ASP A 37 -4.66 -5.67 1.96
CA ASP A 37 -5.92 -6.20 2.49
C ASP A 37 -6.11 -5.69 3.93
N GLY A 38 -7.08 -4.79 4.09
CA GLY A 38 -7.42 -4.20 5.37
C GLY A 38 -7.99 -5.24 6.33
N MET A 39 -7.49 -5.29 7.57
CA MET A 39 -7.93 -6.26 8.56
C MET A 39 -9.42 -6.07 8.93
N GLY A 40 -10.25 -7.01 8.49
CA GLY A 40 -11.67 -7.06 8.85
C GLY A 40 -11.89 -7.32 10.35
N GLY A 41 -12.83 -6.59 10.96
CA GLY A 41 -13.17 -6.68 12.38
C GLY A 41 -12.39 -5.70 13.27
N ALA A 42 -11.30 -5.11 12.77
CA ALA A 42 -10.74 -3.88 13.31
C ALA A 42 -11.50 -2.66 12.77
N LYS A 43 -11.42 -1.52 13.47
CA LYS A 43 -11.95 -0.27 12.91
C LYS A 43 -11.11 0.13 11.69
N ALA A 44 -11.74 0.78 10.71
CA ALA A 44 -11.07 1.48 9.61
C ALA A 44 -10.11 0.64 8.74
N GLY A 45 -10.36 -0.66 8.54
CA GLY A 45 -9.52 -1.53 7.69
C GLY A 45 -9.34 -1.02 6.26
N GLY A 46 -10.40 -0.51 5.62
CA GLY A 46 -10.31 0.08 4.27
C GLY A 46 -9.50 1.37 4.20
N LEU A 47 -9.50 2.18 5.26
CA LEU A 47 -8.60 3.34 5.36
C LEU A 47 -7.15 2.88 5.53
N ALA A 48 -6.92 1.84 6.35
CA ALA A 48 -5.59 1.32 6.58
C ALA A 48 -4.94 0.80 5.29
N SER A 49 -5.66 0.00 4.50
CA SER A 49 -5.15 -0.53 3.23
C SER A 49 -4.88 0.56 2.20
N SER A 50 -5.79 1.52 2.05
CA SER A 50 -5.62 2.65 1.13
C SER A 50 -4.39 3.50 1.50
N LEU A 51 -4.27 3.83 2.79
CA LEU A 51 -3.19 4.67 3.31
C LEU A 51 -1.82 3.98 3.24
N ALA A 52 -1.77 2.67 3.47
CA ALA A 52 -0.55 1.89 3.27
C ALA A 52 -0.10 1.90 1.82
N ALA A 53 -1.02 1.61 0.89
CA ALA A 53 -0.71 1.57 -0.54
C ALA A 53 -0.22 2.93 -1.05
N GLU A 54 -0.91 4.02 -0.69
CA GLU A 54 -0.52 5.39 -1.07
C GLU A 54 0.84 5.80 -0.50
N THR A 55 1.08 5.51 0.79
CA THR A 55 2.33 5.86 1.47
C THR A 55 3.51 5.07 0.89
N PHE A 56 3.32 3.77 0.64
CA PHE A 56 4.33 2.92 0.03
C PHE A 56 4.67 3.42 -1.38
N VAL A 57 3.66 3.67 -2.22
CA VAL A 57 3.86 4.13 -3.59
C VAL A 57 4.59 5.46 -3.63
N SER A 58 4.18 6.41 -2.79
CA SER A 58 4.84 7.72 -2.71
C SER A 58 6.31 7.57 -2.31
N SER A 59 6.56 6.77 -1.26
CA SER A 59 7.89 6.46 -0.76
C SER A 59 8.78 5.78 -1.82
N VAL A 60 8.24 4.89 -2.65
CA VAL A 60 8.98 4.25 -3.75
C VAL A 60 9.26 5.26 -4.86
N LYS A 61 8.25 6.02 -5.32
CA LYS A 61 8.38 6.94 -6.46
C LYS A 61 9.36 8.08 -6.21
N GLU A 62 9.55 8.50 -4.96
CA GLU A 62 10.54 9.52 -4.58
C GLU A 62 12.00 9.05 -4.76
N ARG A 63 12.26 7.74 -4.65
CA ARG A 63 13.63 7.19 -4.55
C ARG A 63 14.01 6.29 -5.72
N LEU A 64 13.05 5.59 -6.30
CA LEU A 64 13.26 4.63 -7.37
C LEU A 64 13.72 5.34 -8.65
N LYS A 65 14.85 4.90 -9.21
CA LYS A 65 15.42 5.40 -10.47
C LYS A 65 15.64 4.26 -11.46
N ILE A 66 15.77 4.60 -12.74
CA ILE A 66 16.13 3.63 -13.77
C ILE A 66 17.53 3.05 -13.50
N SER A 67 17.72 1.78 -13.83
CA SER A 67 19.02 1.08 -13.74
C SER A 67 19.61 0.96 -12.32
N MET A 68 18.79 1.02 -11.27
CA MET A 68 19.23 0.68 -9.91
C MET A 68 19.50 -0.82 -9.77
N SER A 69 20.43 -1.19 -8.88
CA SER A 69 20.65 -2.60 -8.56
C SER A 69 19.46 -3.17 -7.77
N SER A 70 19.25 -4.49 -7.88
CA SER A 70 18.20 -5.19 -7.13
C SER A 70 18.28 -4.93 -5.62
N LYS A 71 19.50 -4.88 -5.06
CA LYS A 71 19.73 -4.62 -3.64
C LYS A 71 19.17 -3.25 -3.21
N TYR A 72 19.42 -2.19 -3.98
CA TYR A 72 18.88 -0.87 -3.64
C TYR A 72 17.36 -0.79 -3.81
N ILE A 73 16.80 -1.51 -4.78
CA ILE A 73 15.34 -1.60 -4.95
C ILE A 73 14.71 -2.31 -3.74
N GLU A 74 15.34 -3.38 -3.24
CA GLU A 74 14.93 -4.07 -2.02
C GLU A 74 14.98 -3.15 -0.79
N GLU A 75 16.08 -2.41 -0.61
CA GLU A 75 16.22 -1.43 0.48
C GLU A 75 15.11 -0.36 0.43
N ILE A 76 14.82 0.20 -0.76
CA ILE A 76 13.72 1.16 -0.94
C ILE A 76 12.38 0.53 -0.58
N ALA A 77 12.13 -0.71 -0.97
CA ALA A 77 10.87 -1.40 -0.66
C ALA A 77 10.72 -1.62 0.85
N VAL A 78 11.75 -2.12 1.53
CA VAL A 78 11.75 -2.34 2.99
C VAL A 78 11.51 -1.03 3.75
N GLU A 79 12.21 0.04 3.38
CA GLU A 79 12.02 1.36 3.99
C GLU A 79 10.61 1.91 3.70
N SER A 80 10.05 1.67 2.51
CA SER A 80 8.69 2.09 2.16
C SER A 80 7.62 1.37 3.00
N VAL A 81 7.79 0.07 3.27
CA VAL A 81 6.93 -0.68 4.19
C VAL A 81 7.04 -0.12 5.60
N ALA A 82 8.26 0.14 6.08
CA ALA A 82 8.50 0.69 7.41
C ALA A 82 7.81 2.07 7.59
N ASN A 83 7.89 2.95 6.58
CA ASN A 83 7.23 4.24 6.58
C ASN A 83 5.69 4.10 6.61
N ALA A 84 5.13 3.24 5.77
CA ALA A 84 3.70 2.97 5.75
C ALA A 84 3.20 2.44 7.10
N ASN A 85 3.93 1.49 7.70
CA ASN A 85 3.62 0.95 9.01
C ASN A 85 3.70 2.01 10.12
N MET A 86 4.73 2.86 10.12
CA MET A 86 4.87 3.94 11.12
C MET A 86 3.66 4.88 11.07
N LEU A 87 3.29 5.32 9.87
CA LEU A 87 2.17 6.23 9.67
C LEU A 87 0.84 5.59 10.09
N LEU A 88 0.61 4.32 9.72
CA LEU A 88 -0.58 3.59 10.15
C LEU A 88 -0.64 3.44 11.67
N TYR A 89 0.48 3.08 12.30
CA TYR A 89 0.57 2.93 13.73
C TYR A 89 0.26 4.25 14.44
N GLU A 90 0.91 5.35 14.04
CA GLU A 90 0.65 6.69 14.57
C GLU A 90 -0.83 7.08 14.45
N LYS A 91 -1.44 6.82 13.29
CA LYS A 91 -2.86 7.08 13.06
C LYS A 91 -3.76 6.20 13.94
N SER A 92 -3.40 4.93 14.14
CA SER A 92 -4.16 4.00 14.97
C SER A 92 -4.14 4.36 16.47
N VAL A 93 -3.08 5.02 16.95
CA VAL A 93 -2.96 5.43 18.37
C VAL A 93 -3.49 6.84 18.62
N SER A 94 -3.51 7.70 17.60
CA SER A 94 -3.92 9.12 17.72
C SER A 94 -5.39 9.37 17.41
N ASP A 95 -6.05 8.47 16.67
CA ASP A 95 -7.45 8.60 16.26
C ASP A 95 -8.27 7.41 16.78
N SER A 96 -9.25 7.68 17.65
CA SER A 96 -10.10 6.65 18.25
C SER A 96 -10.95 5.88 17.24
N GLU A 97 -11.20 6.47 16.06
CA GLU A 97 -11.91 5.81 14.96
C GLU A 97 -11.00 4.91 14.14
N CYS A 98 -9.69 5.05 14.28
CA CYS A 98 -8.67 4.20 13.66
C CYS A 98 -8.05 3.20 14.64
N ALA A 99 -8.53 3.16 15.89
CA ALA A 99 -7.97 2.32 16.94
C ALA A 99 -7.93 0.84 16.53
N GLY A 100 -6.72 0.28 16.50
CA GLY A 100 -6.47 -1.11 16.12
C GLY A 100 -6.56 -1.42 14.63
N MET A 101 -6.70 -0.41 13.76
CA MET A 101 -6.69 -0.61 12.30
C MET A 101 -5.36 -1.20 11.82
N GLY A 102 -5.37 -1.91 10.71
CA GLY A 102 -4.17 -2.32 10.00
C GLY A 102 -4.50 -3.08 8.73
N THR A 103 -3.46 -3.47 7.99
CA THR A 103 -3.54 -4.10 6.67
C THR A 103 -2.33 -4.99 6.45
N THR A 104 -2.45 -5.96 5.54
CA THR A 104 -1.29 -6.65 4.95
C THR A 104 -0.57 -5.77 3.94
#